data_AF-A0A2V5ZNW6-F1
#
_entry.id   AF-A0A2V5ZNW6-F1
#
_cell.length_a   1.000
_cell.length_b   1.000
_cell.length_c   1.000
_cell.angle_alpha   90.00
_cell.angle_beta   90.00
_cell.angle_gamma   90.00
#
_symmetry.space_group_name_H-M   'P 1'
#
loop_
_entity.id
_entity.type
_entity.pdbx_description
1 polymer ?
#
loop_
_entity_poly.entity_id
_entity_poly.type
_entity_poly.pdbx_seq_one_letter_code
_entity_poly.pdbx_strand_id
1 'polypeptide(L)' 'MQPGASIPLKIFFGLIEVVIIYVGIYFIRHREKFFGHKSDEDDTYASANLRMVMVVLVWIHSFVITAIMIFEV' A
#
# COMPACT_ATOMS: atom_id res chain seq x y z
N MET A 1 25.07 -14.67 12.68
CA MET A 1 24.20 -13.47 12.56
C MET A 1 24.11 -12.83 13.94
N GLN A 2 24.60 -11.61 14.10
CA GLN A 2 24.57 -10.93 15.41
C GLN A 2 23.11 -10.55 15.74
N PRO A 3 22.55 -10.99 16.88
CA PRO A 3 21.14 -10.77 17.21
C PRO A 3 20.79 -9.30 17.50
N GLY A 4 21.77 -8.41 17.71
CA GLY A 4 21.56 -7.03 18.13
C GLY A 4 21.05 -6.06 17.05
N ALA A 5 21.34 -6.30 15.76
CA ALA A 5 20.89 -5.44 14.67
C ALA A 5 19.42 -5.70 14.25
N SER A 6 18.87 -6.87 14.63
CA SER A 6 17.54 -7.33 14.20
C SER A 6 16.40 -6.54 14.84
N ILE A 7 16.50 -6.19 16.13
CA ILE A 7 15.39 -5.59 16.89
C ILE A 7 15.02 -4.18 16.39
N PRO A 8 15.96 -3.23 16.23
CA PRO A 8 15.61 -1.89 15.74
C PRO A 8 15.01 -1.93 14.34
N LEU A 9 15.49 -2.84 13.50
CA LEU A 9 15.04 -2.96 12.11
C LEU A 9 13.65 -3.59 12.01
N LYS A 10 13.31 -4.55 12.89
CA LYS A 10 11.93 -5.05 13.04
C LYS A 10 10.96 -3.96 13.47
N ILE A 11 11.35 -3.11 14.42
CA ILE A 11 10.52 -1.98 14.86
C ILE A 11 10.31 -1.01 13.70
N PHE A 12 11.37 -0.69 12.94
CA PHE A 12 11.29 0.16 11.76
C PHE A 12 10.32 -0.40 10.70
N PHE A 13 10.44 -1.67 10.34
CA PHE A 13 9.52 -2.29 9.39
C PHE A 13 8.09 -2.38 9.94
N GLY A 14 7.91 -2.63 11.24
CA GLY A 14 6.59 -2.58 11.88
C GLY A 14 5.94 -1.20 11.79
N LEU A 15 6.70 -0.13 11.98
CA LEU A 15 6.19 1.24 11.78
C LEU A 15 5.83 1.50 10.31
N ILE A 16 6.64 1.03 9.36
CA ILE A 16 6.32 1.13 7.93
C ILE A 16 5.03 0.38 7.61
N GLU A 17 4.84 -0.82 8.14
CA GLU A 17 3.65 -1.63 7.90
C GLU A 17 2.38 -0.90 8.36
N VAL A 18 2.42 -0.25 9.54
CA VAL A 18 1.31 0.59 10.02
C VAL A 18 1.01 1.75 9.07
N VAL A 19 2.04 2.42 8.54
CA VAL A 19 1.86 3.49 7.54
C VAL A 19 1.25 2.94 6.25
N ILE A 20 1.71 1.80 5.76
CA ILE A 20 1.16 1.14 4.57
C ILE A 20 -0.33 0.83 4.77
N ILE A 21 -0.72 0.23 5.90
CA ILE A 21 -2.12 -0.06 6.22
C ILE A 21 -2.95 1.24 6.22
N TYR A 22 -2.46 2.28 6.88
CA TYR A 22 -3.15 3.57 6.95
C TYR A 22 -3.36 4.18 5.55
N VAL A 23 -2.32 4.16 4.71
CA VAL A 23 -2.38 4.68 3.34
C VAL A 23 -3.39 3.92 2.49
N GLY A 24 -3.44 2.59 2.59
CA GLY A 24 -4.45 1.79 1.90
C GLY A 24 -5.88 2.14 2.32
N ILE A 25 -6.13 2.22 3.63
CA ILE A 25 -7.44 2.64 4.16
C ILE A 25 -7.79 4.05 3.69
N TYR A 26 -6.82 4.97 3.68
CA TYR A 26 -7.00 6.33 3.22
C TYR A 26 -7.39 6.40 1.74
N PHE A 27 -6.74 5.64 0.87
CA PHE A 27 -7.08 5.55 -0.56
C PHE A 27 -8.47 4.95 -0.78
N ILE A 28 -8.86 3.91 -0.02
CA ILE A 28 -10.20 3.32 -0.11
C ILE A 28 -11.27 4.32 0.32
N ARG A 29 -11.04 5.04 1.44
CA ARG A 29 -11.98 6.05 1.95
C ARG A 29 -12.16 7.23 1.00
N HIS A 30 -11.09 7.64 0.32
CA HIS A 30 -11.09 8.77 -0.60
C HIS A 30 -11.06 8.31 -2.07
N ARG A 31 -11.57 7.11 -2.37
CA ARG A 31 -11.45 6.50 -3.70
C ARG A 31 -12.00 7.38 -4.80
N GLU A 32 -13.07 8.14 -4.54
CA GLU A 32 -13.69 9.04 -5.53
C GLU A 32 -12.82 10.27 -5.80
N LYS A 33 -12.03 10.72 -4.83
CA LYS A 33 -11.08 11.83 -5.03
C LYS A 33 -9.89 11.43 -5.90
N PHE A 34 -9.42 10.19 -5.76
CA PHE A 34 -8.21 9.71 -6.45
C PHE A 34 -8.50 8.94 -7.74
N PHE A 35 -9.59 8.19 -7.76
CA PHE A 35 -9.98 7.26 -8.82
C PHE A 35 -11.41 7.52 -9.32
N GLY A 36 -12.06 8.61 -8.90
CA GLY A 36 -13.33 9.02 -9.47
C GLY A 36 -13.21 9.29 -10.97
N HIS A 37 -14.28 9.00 -11.69
CA HIS A 37 -14.39 9.31 -13.10
C HIS A 37 -14.29 10.83 -13.29
N LYS A 38 -13.30 11.28 -14.07
CA LYS A 38 -13.29 12.64 -14.59
C LYS A 38 -14.08 12.63 -15.89
N SER A 39 -14.95 13.61 -16.11
CA SER A 39 -15.80 13.70 -17.32
C SER A 39 -15.00 14.06 -18.59
N ASP A 40 -13.77 13.55 -18.69
CA ASP A 40 -12.94 13.64 -19.86
C ASP A 40 -13.36 12.50 -20.80
N GLU A 41 -13.54 12.79 -22.08
CA GLU A 41 -14.18 11.89 -23.05
C GLU A 41 -13.48 10.53 -23.20
N ASP A 42 -12.20 10.44 -22.81
CA ASP A 42 -11.37 9.22 -22.84
C ASP A 42 -11.31 8.42 -21.52
N ASP A 43 -11.76 8.98 -20.38
CA ASP A 43 -11.61 8.29 -19.08
C ASP A 43 -12.83 7.46 -18.73
N THR A 44 -13.04 6.32 -19.38
CA THR A 44 -14.16 5.42 -19.06
C THR A 44 -14.20 4.96 -17.58
N TYR A 45 -15.37 4.55 -17.09
CA TYR A 45 -15.47 3.92 -15.75
C TYR A 45 -14.55 2.70 -15.58
N ALA A 46 -14.22 2.00 -16.67
CA ALA A 46 -13.30 0.86 -16.65
C ALA A 46 -11.85 1.30 -16.37
N SER A 47 -11.36 2.38 -16.99
CA SER A 47 -10.00 2.90 -16.75
C SER A 47 -9.83 3.41 -15.31
N ALA A 48 -10.85 4.07 -14.76
CA ALA A 48 -10.88 4.49 -13.37
C ALA A 48 -10.75 3.31 -12.39
N ASN A 49 -11.52 2.23 -12.63
CA ASN A 49 -11.44 1.02 -11.81
C ASN A 49 -10.09 0.30 -11.95
N LEU A 50 -9.51 0.25 -13.16
CA LEU A 50 -8.19 -0.35 -13.37
C LEU A 50 -7.09 0.36 -12.59
N ARG A 51 -7.09 1.71 -12.55
CA ARG A 51 -6.13 2.48 -11.74
C ARG A 51 -6.23 2.15 -10.26
N MET A 52 -7.46 2.07 -9.74
CA MET A 52 -7.70 1.69 -8.35
C MET A 52 -7.20 0.27 -8.06
N VAL A 53 -7.51 -0.70 -8.93
CA VAL A 53 -7.04 -2.08 -8.79
C VAL A 53 -5.51 -2.16 -8.80
N MET A 54 -4.85 -1.43 -9.69
CA MET A 54 -3.39 -1.37 -9.73
C MET A 54 -2.79 -0.85 -8.42
N VAL A 55 -3.37 0.20 -7.83
CA VAL A 55 -2.94 0.70 -6.52
C VAL A 55 -3.20 -0.32 -5.41
N VAL A 56 -4.33 -1.03 -5.42
CA VAL A 56 -4.62 -2.09 -4.46
C VAL A 56 -3.62 -3.24 -4.57
N LEU A 57 -3.23 -3.63 -5.79
CA LEU A 57 -2.22 -4.68 -6.00
C LEU A 57 -0.85 -4.27 -5.46
N VAL A 58 -0.40 -3.04 -5.75
CA VAL A 58 0.85 -2.49 -5.22
C VAL A 58 0.80 -2.39 -3.69
N TRP A 59 -0.35 -2.02 -3.14
CA TRP A 59 -0.56 -1.94 -1.69
C TRP A 59 -0.44 -3.30 -1.02
N ILE A 60 -1.11 -4.33 -1.54
CA ILE A 60 -1.00 -5.72 -1.06
C ILE A 60 0.45 -6.20 -1.15
N HIS A 61 1.11 -5.96 -2.29
CA HIS A 61 2.50 -6.36 -2.48
C HIS A 61 3.44 -5.70 -1.45
N SER A 62 3.26 -4.40 -1.20
CA SER A 62 4.04 -3.65 -0.20
C SER A 62 3.82 -4.18 1.22
N PHE A 63 2.56 -4.51 1.56
CA PHE A 63 2.23 -5.13 2.84
C PHE A 63 2.96 -6.48 3.02
N VAL A 64 2.87 -7.36 2.02
CA VAL A 64 3.52 -8.68 2.07
C VAL A 64 5.03 -8.58 2.21
N ILE A 65 5.70 -7.71 1.44
CA ILE A 65 7.16 -7.53 1.55
C ILE A 65 7.52 -7.03 2.94
N THR A 66 6.79 -6.05 3.46
CA THR A 66 7.10 -5.46 4.78
C THR A 66 6.91 -6.49 5.90
N ALA A 67 5.85 -7.31 5.82
CA ALA A 67 5.62 -8.42 6.73
C ALA A 67 6.77 -9.43 6.69
N ILE A 68 7.24 -9.84 5.50
CA ILE A 68 8.40 -10.73 5.34
C ILE A 68 9.64 -10.12 6.02
N MET A 69 9.92 -8.83 5.77
CA MET A 69 11.06 -8.15 6.37
C MET A 69 11.01 -8.11 7.91
N ILE A 70 9.83 -8.04 8.53
CA ILE A 70 9.69 -8.10 10.00
C ILE A 70 10.09 -9.49 10.53
N PHE A 71 9.76 -10.56 9.81
CA PHE A 71 10.04 -11.93 10.26
C PHE A 71 11.45 -12.42 9.90
N GLU A 72 12.02 -12.00 8.77
CA GLU A 72 13.29 -12.51 8.25
C GLU A 72 14.54 -11.74 8.73
N VAL A 73 14.41 -10.45 9.05
CA VAL A 73 15.49 -9.62 9.61
C VAL A 73 15.80 -9.98 11.06
#